data_AF-A0A6J7ZUJ0-F1
#
_entry.id   AF-A0A6J7ZUJ0-F1
#
_cell.length_a   1.000
_cell.length_b   1.000
_cell.length_c   1.000
_cell.angle_alpha   90.00
_cell.angle_beta   90.00
_cell.angle_gamma   90.00
#
_symmetry.space_group_name_H-M   'P 1'
#
loop_
_entity.id
_entity.type
_entity.pdbx_description
1 polymer ?
#
loop_
_entity_poly.entity_id
_entity_poly.type
_entity_poly.pdbx_seq_one_letter_code
_entity_poly.pdbx_strand_id
1 'polypeptide(L)'
;MKTHTANTFSLQGAGFSNLQNHYRPDSRSKNHYAENMRRIRSIQRQSKQKENESHQPVKALWKSEKYSTVTSKIKDDIQKEPATPRPHSANFLRAHSRMGPPALPVQNRPCSAEPPKEKLTIPIASSASDVKLTRHNFDFIKVNGIAAKNSKMFKSPSLTNLDELKKKQDDELKRYKKGVVPHYLINRKDQWKKDEEDRIANTPDPAMPPGHKVLPENERLQTLNLLKERERELMKLLSALPLRMDTFRLRTEKQELEAKLSEIDEGKKIFSKPKVFVKIDS
;
A
#
# COMPACT_ATOMS: atom_id res chain seq x y z
N MET A 1 -32.94 94.32 26.58
CA MET A 1 -31.84 94.30 25.59
C MET A 1 -31.57 92.86 25.17
N LYS A 2 -31.72 92.60 23.86
CA LYS A 2 -31.09 91.59 23.00
C LYS A 2 -32.11 91.20 21.92
N THR A 3 -31.91 91.77 20.74
CA THR A 3 -32.71 91.63 19.52
C THR A 3 -32.28 90.36 18.77
N HIS A 4 -33.25 89.54 18.38
CA HIS A 4 -33.07 88.41 17.47
C HIS A 4 -33.24 88.88 16.02
N THR A 5 -32.22 88.68 15.19
CA THR A 5 -32.27 88.90 13.74
C THR A 5 -32.44 87.54 13.06
N ALA A 6 -33.61 87.30 12.46
CA ALA A 6 -33.89 86.15 11.61
C ALA A 6 -33.40 86.45 10.19
N ASN A 7 -32.60 85.55 9.61
CA ASN A 7 -32.09 85.68 8.24
C ASN A 7 -32.90 84.78 7.31
N THR A 8 -33.57 85.40 6.35
CA THR A 8 -34.37 84.78 5.29
C THR A 8 -33.46 84.20 4.20
N PHE A 9 -33.64 82.93 3.83
CA PHE A 9 -33.04 82.37 2.61
C PHE A 9 -34.15 81.87 1.68
N SER A 10 -34.17 82.45 0.48
CA SER A 10 -35.17 82.27 -0.58
C SER A 10 -35.06 80.91 -1.26
N LEU A 11 -36.20 80.23 -1.39
CA LEU A 11 -36.39 79.06 -2.26
C LEU A 11 -36.72 79.55 -3.68
N GLN A 12 -35.92 79.15 -4.68
CA GLN A 12 -36.31 79.15 -6.08
C GLN A 12 -35.94 77.80 -6.69
N GLY A 13 -36.94 77.12 -7.24
CA GLY A 13 -36.80 75.82 -7.88
C GLY A 13 -36.60 75.92 -9.40
N ALA A 14 -35.83 74.97 -9.93
CA ALA A 14 -35.82 74.45 -11.30
C ALA A 14 -34.92 73.20 -11.21
N GLY A 15 -35.26 71.99 -11.58
CA GLY A 15 -35.88 71.50 -12.81
C GLY A 15 -35.41 70.05 -12.94
N PHE A 16 -36.32 69.14 -13.28
CA PHE A 16 -36.04 67.72 -13.45
C PHE A 16 -35.18 67.47 -14.71
N SER A 17 -34.49 66.32 -14.72
CA SER A 17 -33.77 65.67 -15.82
C SER A 17 -32.30 66.07 -16.06
N ASN A 18 -31.40 65.22 -15.57
CA ASN A 18 -30.17 64.84 -16.28
C ASN A 18 -29.63 63.52 -15.72
N LEU A 19 -30.27 62.42 -16.13
CA LEU A 19 -29.67 61.09 -16.06
C LEU A 19 -28.60 61.04 -17.17
N GLN A 20 -27.36 61.34 -16.80
CA GLN A 20 -26.21 61.07 -17.67
C GLN A 20 -26.13 59.55 -17.88
N ASN A 21 -26.62 59.10 -19.04
CA ASN A 21 -26.38 57.77 -19.57
C ASN A 21 -24.87 57.61 -19.80
N HIS A 22 -24.15 57.10 -18.81
CA HIS A 22 -22.85 56.50 -19.03
C HIS A 22 -23.06 55.21 -19.82
N TYR A 23 -22.94 55.28 -21.15
CA TYR A 23 -22.75 54.11 -21.99
C TYR A 23 -21.57 53.31 -21.42
N ARG A 24 -21.84 52.16 -20.80
CA ARG A 24 -20.80 51.14 -20.60
C ARG A 24 -20.25 50.83 -21.99
N PRO A 25 -18.93 50.97 -22.24
CA PRO A 25 -18.38 50.57 -23.51
C PRO A 25 -18.71 49.09 -23.70
N ASP A 26 -19.35 48.80 -24.83
CA ASP A 26 -19.71 47.46 -25.26
C ASP A 26 -18.54 46.51 -24.97
N SER A 27 -18.78 45.51 -24.12
CA SER A 27 -17.72 44.60 -23.69
C SER A 27 -17.28 43.82 -24.92
N ARG A 28 -16.19 44.27 -25.57
CA ARG A 28 -15.62 43.59 -26.73
C ARG A 28 -15.61 42.09 -26.46
N SER A 29 -16.32 41.35 -27.32
CA SER A 29 -16.41 39.90 -27.19
C SER A 29 -14.99 39.33 -27.04
N LYS A 30 -14.80 38.51 -26.01
CA LYS A 30 -13.49 37.97 -25.68
C LYS A 30 -13.00 37.20 -26.91
N ASN A 31 -11.83 37.57 -27.43
CA ASN A 31 -11.26 36.87 -28.58
C ASN A 31 -10.72 35.51 -28.13
N HIS A 32 -11.62 34.52 -28.09
CA HIS A 32 -11.34 33.16 -27.66
C HIS A 32 -10.30 32.47 -28.56
N TYR A 33 -10.20 32.85 -29.84
CA TYR A 33 -9.16 32.34 -30.73
C TYR A 33 -7.76 32.78 -30.26
N ALA A 34 -7.58 34.07 -29.96
CA ALA A 34 -6.31 34.60 -29.45
C ALA A 34 -5.96 34.06 -28.05
N GLU A 35 -6.96 33.80 -27.21
CA GLU A 35 -6.78 33.18 -25.89
C GLU A 35 -6.40 31.70 -25.99
N ASN A 36 -7.07 30.94 -26.86
CA ASN A 36 -6.74 29.55 -27.15
C ASN A 36 -5.32 29.43 -27.73
N MET A 37 -4.93 30.32 -28.64
CA MET A 37 -3.56 30.33 -29.19
C MET A 37 -2.51 30.63 -28.12
N ARG A 38 -2.80 31.55 -27.19
CA ARG A 38 -1.92 31.81 -26.04
C ARG A 38 -1.83 30.60 -25.11
N ARG A 39 -2.96 29.93 -24.86
CA ARG A 39 -3.04 28.71 -24.04
C ARG A 39 -2.29 27.53 -24.66
N ILE A 40 -2.44 27.30 -25.96
CA ILE A 40 -1.71 26.26 -26.70
C ILE A 40 -0.20 26.52 -26.59
N ARG A 41 0.23 27.77 -26.84
CA ARG A 41 1.65 28.15 -26.75
C ARG A 41 2.19 28.05 -25.33
N SER A 42 1.41 28.38 -24.30
CA SER A 42 1.83 28.24 -22.91
C SER A 42 1.96 26.77 -22.50
N ILE A 43 1.05 25.91 -22.95
CA ILE A 43 1.13 24.46 -22.71
C ILE A 43 2.38 23.88 -23.39
N GLN A 44 2.63 24.22 -24.65
CA GLN A 44 3.83 23.77 -25.36
C GLN A 44 5.12 24.22 -24.64
N ARG A 45 5.16 25.47 -24.16
CA ARG A 45 6.30 25.99 -23.41
C ARG A 45 6.50 25.25 -22.08
N GLN A 46 5.42 24.99 -21.34
CA GLN A 46 5.47 24.24 -20.08
C GLN A 46 5.88 22.78 -20.28
N SER A 47 5.37 22.09 -21.31
CA SER A 47 5.77 20.71 -21.60
C SER A 47 7.25 20.63 -21.97
N LYS A 48 7.74 21.53 -22.84
CA LYS A 48 9.17 21.60 -23.19
C LYS A 48 10.05 21.89 -21.96
N GLN A 49 9.58 22.75 -21.05
CA GLN A 49 10.28 23.04 -19.81
C GLN A 49 10.31 21.82 -18.87
N LYS A 50 9.20 21.10 -18.72
CA LYS A 50 9.14 19.86 -17.93
C LYS A 50 10.03 18.75 -18.50
N GLU A 51 10.07 18.59 -19.82
CA GLU A 51 11.00 17.67 -20.49
C GLU A 51 12.44 18.03 -20.16
N ASN A 52 12.83 19.30 -20.31
CA ASN A 52 14.17 19.78 -19.95
C ASN A 52 14.51 19.56 -18.46
N GLU A 53 13.57 19.81 -17.55
CA GLU A 53 13.72 19.58 -16.11
C GLU A 53 13.84 18.09 -15.78
N SER A 54 13.11 17.22 -16.49
CA SER A 54 13.20 15.77 -16.32
C SER A 54 14.53 15.19 -16.82
N HIS A 55 15.14 15.83 -17.82
CA HIS A 55 16.46 15.49 -18.32
C HIS A 55 17.60 16.11 -17.50
N GLN A 56 17.31 16.98 -16.52
CA GLN A 56 18.34 17.38 -15.59
C GLN A 56 18.67 16.21 -14.66
N PRO A 57 19.95 15.83 -14.55
CA PRO A 57 20.34 14.76 -13.65
C PRO A 57 19.93 15.17 -12.24
N VAL A 58 19.08 14.35 -11.60
CA VAL A 58 18.70 14.53 -10.20
C VAL A 58 19.98 14.71 -9.38
N LYS A 59 19.99 15.70 -8.48
CA LYS A 59 21.12 15.99 -7.57
C LYS A 59 21.73 14.67 -7.10
N ALA A 60 23.00 14.46 -7.43
CA ALA A 60 23.67 13.19 -7.15
C ALA A 60 23.53 12.89 -5.65
N LEU A 61 22.85 11.77 -5.35
CA LEU A 61 22.84 11.18 -4.02
C LEU A 61 24.30 11.04 -3.58
N TRP A 62 24.59 11.45 -2.35
CA TRP A 62 25.94 11.35 -1.81
C TRP A 62 26.44 9.91 -1.98
N LYS A 63 27.60 9.73 -2.62
CA LYS A 63 28.26 8.44 -2.76
C LYS A 63 29.42 8.42 -1.79
N SER A 64 29.45 7.43 -0.89
CA SER A 64 30.60 7.23 -0.01
C SER A 64 31.83 6.80 -0.83
N GLU A 65 33.03 7.22 -0.42
CA GLU A 65 34.30 6.91 -1.12
C GLU A 65 34.50 5.40 -1.34
N LYS A 66 34.01 4.60 -0.39
CA LYS A 66 34.07 3.12 -0.40
C LYS A 66 33.46 2.49 -1.66
N TYR A 67 32.54 3.17 -2.33
CA TYR A 67 31.84 2.66 -3.51
C TYR A 67 32.00 3.56 -4.74
N SER A 68 33.01 4.44 -4.75
CA SER A 68 33.31 5.29 -5.91
C SER A 68 33.72 4.50 -7.15
N THR A 69 34.42 3.38 -6.96
CA THR A 69 34.93 2.50 -8.03
C THR A 69 33.92 1.45 -8.51
N VAL A 70 32.79 1.29 -7.80
CA VAL A 70 31.77 0.29 -8.15
C VAL A 70 30.82 0.86 -9.19
N THR A 71 30.96 0.42 -10.44
CA THR A 71 30.05 0.78 -11.54
C THR A 71 28.73 0.03 -11.41
N SER A 72 27.61 0.65 -11.82
CA SER A 72 26.32 -0.05 -11.85
C SER A 72 26.34 -1.14 -12.92
N LYS A 73 25.74 -2.29 -12.65
CA LYS A 73 25.62 -3.41 -13.61
C LYS A 73 24.87 -3.03 -14.90
N ILE A 74 24.13 -1.92 -14.87
CA ILE A 74 23.30 -1.39 -15.97
C ILE A 74 24.04 -0.25 -16.69
N LYS A 75 25.22 0.19 -16.21
CA LYS A 75 26.01 1.26 -16.83
C LYS A 75 26.34 0.92 -18.29
N ASP A 76 26.72 -0.32 -18.53
CA ASP A 76 27.12 -0.80 -19.86
C ASP A 76 25.91 -0.89 -20.81
N ASP A 77 24.73 -1.21 -20.28
CA ASP A 77 23.48 -1.25 -21.06
C ASP A 77 22.97 0.14 -21.45
N ILE A 78 23.17 1.16 -20.59
CA ILE A 78 22.75 2.55 -20.86
C ILE A 78 23.73 3.25 -21.81
N GLN A 79 25.03 2.95 -21.69
CA GLN A 79 26.05 3.51 -22.58
C GLN A 79 26.05 2.89 -23.98
N LYS A 80 25.35 1.77 -24.16
CA LYS A 80 25.12 1.18 -25.47
C LYS A 80 24.18 2.09 -26.26
N GLU A 81 24.72 2.70 -27.31
CA GLU A 81 23.93 3.43 -28.30
C GLU A 81 22.70 2.59 -28.69
N PRO A 82 21.48 3.18 -28.69
CA PRO A 82 20.28 2.43 -29.02
C PRO A 82 20.48 1.81 -30.39
N ALA A 83 20.40 0.49 -30.47
CA ALA A 83 20.59 -0.22 -31.73
C ALA A 83 19.66 0.40 -32.77
N THR A 84 20.23 0.80 -33.93
CA THR A 84 19.45 1.28 -35.08
C THR A 84 18.27 0.35 -35.30
N PRO A 85 17.04 0.85 -35.56
CA PRO A 85 15.87 -0.01 -35.70
C PRO A 85 16.18 -1.14 -36.68
N ARG A 86 16.30 -2.36 -36.17
CA ARG A 86 16.58 -3.52 -37.01
C ARG A 86 15.44 -3.67 -38.02
N PRO A 87 15.73 -4.07 -39.28
CA PRO A 87 14.74 -4.23 -40.35
C PRO A 87 13.73 -5.37 -40.12
N HIS A 88 13.61 -5.90 -38.89
CA HIS A 88 12.73 -7.02 -38.59
C HIS A 88 11.25 -6.61 -38.45
N SER A 89 10.94 -5.31 -38.56
CA SER A 89 9.57 -4.85 -38.81
C SER A 89 9.02 -5.29 -40.18
N ALA A 90 9.85 -5.91 -41.03
CA ALA A 90 9.42 -6.56 -42.28
C ALA A 90 8.53 -7.81 -42.07
N ASN A 91 8.45 -8.35 -40.85
CA ASN A 91 7.67 -9.57 -40.56
C ASN A 91 6.31 -9.33 -39.90
N PHE A 92 5.92 -8.09 -39.62
CA PHE A 92 4.56 -7.81 -39.15
C PHE A 92 3.60 -7.71 -40.34
N LEU A 93 2.45 -8.38 -40.27
CA LEU A 93 1.39 -8.26 -41.28
C LEU A 93 0.98 -6.79 -41.42
N ARG A 94 1.22 -6.22 -42.60
CA ARG A 94 0.71 -4.90 -42.99
C ARG A 94 -0.74 -5.06 -43.46
N ALA A 95 -1.62 -4.11 -43.14
CA ALA A 95 -2.97 -4.10 -43.67
C ALA A 95 -2.92 -4.22 -45.22
N HIS A 96 -3.73 -5.13 -45.77
CA HIS A 96 -3.82 -5.47 -47.21
C HIS A 96 -2.61 -6.18 -47.86
N SER A 97 -1.59 -6.61 -47.11
CA SER A 97 -0.41 -7.29 -47.70
C SER A 97 -0.67 -8.70 -48.26
N ARG A 98 -1.80 -9.32 -47.90
CA ARG A 98 -2.22 -10.66 -48.38
C ARG A 98 -3.41 -10.61 -49.34
N MET A 99 -3.88 -9.42 -49.70
CA MET A 99 -4.87 -9.30 -50.76
C MET A 99 -4.12 -9.47 -52.09
N GLY A 100 -4.16 -10.68 -52.64
CA GLY A 100 -3.78 -10.89 -54.04
C GLY A 100 -4.62 -10.00 -54.96
N PRO A 101 -4.18 -9.75 -56.21
CA PRO A 101 -4.94 -8.94 -57.15
C PRO A 101 -6.39 -9.45 -57.21
N PRO A 102 -7.41 -8.57 -57.25
CA PRO A 102 -8.78 -9.03 -57.46
C PRO A 102 -8.79 -9.86 -58.75
N ALA A 103 -9.17 -11.13 -58.63
CA ALA A 103 -9.31 -12.01 -59.78
C ALA A 103 -10.33 -11.36 -60.71
N LEU A 104 -9.87 -10.90 -61.88
CA LEU A 104 -10.76 -10.45 -62.94
C LEU A 104 -11.75 -11.59 -63.22
N PRO A 105 -13.06 -11.30 -63.36
CA PRO A 105 -14.03 -12.35 -63.62
C PRO A 105 -13.66 -13.05 -64.92
N VAL A 106 -13.25 -14.32 -64.81
CA VAL A 106 -13.01 -15.19 -65.95
C VAL A 106 -14.36 -15.41 -66.61
N GLN A 107 -14.61 -14.74 -67.74
CA GLN A 107 -15.91 -14.70 -68.43
C GLN A 107 -16.42 -16.05 -68.95
N ASN A 108 -15.64 -17.13 -68.82
CA ASN A 108 -15.95 -18.43 -69.44
C ASN A 108 -15.79 -19.60 -68.45
N ARG A 109 -16.44 -19.55 -67.29
CA ARG A 109 -16.72 -20.78 -66.51
C ARG A 109 -18.22 -21.07 -66.51
N PRO A 110 -18.67 -22.24 -67.00
CA PRO A 110 -20.08 -22.62 -66.92
C PRO A 110 -20.49 -22.73 -65.45
N CYS A 111 -21.64 -22.15 -65.15
CA CYS A 111 -22.26 -22.06 -63.82
C CYS A 111 -22.40 -23.46 -63.19
N SER A 112 -22.09 -23.56 -61.90
CA SER A 112 -22.27 -24.76 -61.09
C SER A 112 -23.71 -25.25 -61.16
N ALA A 113 -23.91 -26.56 -61.38
CA ALA A 113 -25.21 -27.19 -61.52
C ALA A 113 -26.13 -26.91 -60.30
N GLU A 114 -27.41 -26.62 -60.56
CA GLU A 114 -28.40 -26.38 -59.50
C GLU A 114 -28.64 -27.65 -58.66
N PRO A 115 -28.73 -27.53 -57.32
CA PRO A 115 -28.96 -28.67 -56.44
C PRO A 115 -30.40 -29.21 -56.54
N PRO A 116 -30.64 -30.52 -56.31
CA PRO A 116 -31.97 -31.11 -56.39
C PRO A 116 -32.95 -30.52 -55.36
N LYS A 117 -34.21 -30.29 -55.79
CA LYS A 117 -35.28 -29.59 -55.05
C LYS A 117 -35.70 -30.23 -53.72
N GLU A 118 -35.28 -31.45 -53.43
CA GLU A 118 -35.69 -32.22 -52.25
C GLU A 118 -34.90 -31.89 -50.96
N LYS A 119 -33.87 -31.03 -51.03
CA LYS A 119 -33.02 -30.65 -49.88
C LYS A 119 -33.02 -29.15 -49.57
N LEU A 120 -34.18 -28.48 -49.67
CA LEU A 120 -34.29 -27.07 -49.27
C LEU A 120 -34.65 -26.96 -47.78
N THR A 121 -33.74 -26.39 -46.98
CA THR A 121 -33.95 -26.12 -45.54
C THR A 121 -34.85 -24.89 -45.28
N ILE A 122 -35.12 -24.09 -46.32
CA ILE A 122 -35.89 -22.85 -46.25
C ILE A 122 -37.10 -23.00 -47.20
N PRO A 123 -38.31 -22.59 -46.79
CA PRO A 123 -39.48 -22.68 -47.65
C PRO A 123 -39.31 -21.85 -48.93
N ILE A 124 -39.87 -22.38 -50.03
CA ILE A 124 -39.77 -21.81 -51.38
C ILE A 124 -40.51 -20.46 -51.42
N ALA A 125 -39.98 -19.48 -52.17
CA ALA A 125 -40.53 -18.12 -52.25
C ALA A 125 -42.03 -18.05 -52.61
N SER A 126 -42.58 -19.05 -53.30
CA SER A 126 -44.02 -19.14 -53.59
C SER A 126 -44.91 -19.42 -52.37
N SER A 127 -44.35 -19.96 -51.28
CA SER A 127 -45.06 -20.15 -50.01
C SER A 127 -45.37 -18.84 -49.28
N ALA A 128 -44.77 -17.72 -49.72
CA ALA A 128 -44.95 -16.40 -49.11
C ALA A 128 -46.13 -15.61 -49.71
N SER A 129 -47.00 -16.20 -50.52
CA SER A 129 -48.12 -15.44 -51.13
C SER A 129 -49.19 -15.02 -50.11
N ASP A 130 -49.31 -15.69 -48.96
CA ASP A 130 -50.29 -15.37 -47.92
C ASP A 130 -49.64 -14.76 -46.67
N VAL A 131 -48.96 -13.62 -46.82
CA VAL A 131 -48.52 -12.83 -45.66
C VAL A 131 -49.71 -12.05 -45.09
N LYS A 132 -50.40 -12.63 -44.10
CA LYS A 132 -51.30 -11.87 -43.22
C LYS A 132 -50.44 -10.95 -42.36
N LEU A 133 -50.25 -9.69 -42.79
CA LEU A 133 -49.63 -8.67 -41.97
C LEU A 133 -50.55 -8.39 -40.76
N THR A 134 -50.22 -8.90 -39.59
CA THR A 134 -50.83 -8.52 -38.31
C THR A 134 -50.50 -7.06 -38.02
N ARG A 135 -51.29 -6.14 -38.59
CA ARG A 135 -51.25 -4.73 -38.22
C ARG A 135 -51.95 -4.57 -36.87
N HIS A 136 -51.18 -4.62 -35.79
CA HIS A 136 -51.67 -4.17 -34.50
C HIS A 136 -51.97 -2.66 -34.59
N ASN A 137 -53.18 -2.25 -34.22
CA ASN A 137 -53.58 -0.84 -34.18
C ASN A 137 -52.90 -0.14 -32.98
N PHE A 138 -51.59 0.05 -33.09
CA PHE A 138 -50.77 0.64 -32.04
C PHE A 138 -50.52 2.11 -32.37
N ASP A 139 -50.87 3.00 -31.44
CA ASP A 139 -50.65 4.44 -31.59
C ASP A 139 -49.16 4.76 -31.31
N PHE A 140 -48.36 4.70 -32.37
CA PHE A 140 -46.94 4.99 -32.31
C PHE A 140 -46.65 6.43 -31.85
N ILE A 141 -47.57 7.37 -32.05
CA ILE A 141 -47.39 8.77 -31.61
C ILE A 141 -47.42 8.83 -30.09
N LYS A 142 -48.39 8.17 -29.45
CA LYS A 142 -48.47 8.09 -27.98
C LYS A 142 -47.29 7.35 -27.38
N VAL A 143 -46.90 6.22 -27.97
CA VAL A 143 -45.80 5.40 -27.45
C VAL A 143 -44.47 6.13 -27.56
N ASN A 144 -44.20 6.77 -28.70
CA ASN A 144 -43.01 7.59 -28.88
C ASN A 144 -43.01 8.82 -27.97
N GLY A 145 -44.18 9.43 -27.72
CA GLY A 145 -44.32 10.54 -26.77
C GLY A 145 -44.00 10.15 -25.33
N ILE A 146 -44.51 9.00 -24.87
CA ILE A 146 -44.18 8.45 -23.54
C ILE A 146 -42.70 8.07 -23.46
N ALA A 147 -42.16 7.42 -24.49
CA ALA A 147 -40.75 7.04 -24.55
C ALA A 147 -39.82 8.25 -24.53
N ALA A 148 -40.15 9.32 -25.27
CA ALA A 148 -39.38 10.57 -25.27
C ALA A 148 -39.40 11.25 -23.89
N LYS A 149 -40.58 11.34 -23.25
CA LYS A 149 -40.73 11.91 -21.90
C LYS A 149 -39.93 11.13 -20.85
N ASN A 150 -39.87 9.80 -20.98
CA ASN A 150 -39.19 8.93 -20.04
C ASN A 150 -37.71 8.68 -20.39
N SER A 151 -37.24 9.20 -21.52
CA SER A 151 -35.85 9.04 -21.93
C SER A 151 -34.92 9.78 -20.96
N LYS A 152 -33.98 9.05 -20.36
CA LYS A 152 -32.97 9.66 -19.49
C LYS A 152 -31.94 10.34 -20.38
N MET A 153 -31.84 11.67 -20.28
CA MET A 153 -30.73 12.39 -20.90
C MET A 153 -29.44 12.00 -20.18
N PHE A 154 -28.54 11.33 -20.88
CA PHE A 154 -27.20 11.07 -20.36
C PHE A 154 -26.34 12.33 -20.57
N LYS A 155 -25.63 12.72 -19.52
CA LYS A 155 -24.57 13.74 -19.62
C LYS A 155 -23.44 13.19 -20.50
N SER A 156 -22.63 14.08 -21.09
CA SER A 156 -21.47 13.65 -21.87
C SER A 156 -20.50 12.83 -20.99
N PRO A 157 -19.82 11.80 -21.55
CA PRO A 157 -18.86 10.97 -20.80
C PRO A 157 -17.76 11.79 -20.10
N SER A 158 -17.41 12.95 -20.67
CA SER A 158 -16.42 13.86 -20.08
C SER A 158 -16.90 14.53 -18.79
N LEU A 159 -18.18 14.94 -18.73
CA LEU A 159 -18.75 15.58 -17.55
C LEU A 159 -19.07 14.56 -16.46
N THR A 160 -19.52 13.35 -16.83
CA THR A 160 -19.72 12.26 -15.86
C THR A 160 -18.41 11.84 -15.21
N ASN A 161 -17.32 11.75 -15.97
CA ASN A 161 -16.00 11.41 -15.44
C ASN A 161 -15.48 12.41 -14.40
N LEU A 162 -15.74 13.71 -14.58
CA LEU A 162 -15.34 14.74 -13.60
C LEU A 162 -16.16 14.64 -12.31
N ASP A 163 -17.48 14.45 -12.42
CA ASP A 163 -18.36 14.24 -11.27
C ASP A 163 -17.95 12.97 -10.49
N GLU A 164 -17.60 11.90 -11.19
CA GLU A 164 -17.12 10.65 -10.60
C GLU A 164 -15.75 10.81 -9.90
N LEU A 165 -14.81 11.52 -10.52
CA LEU A 165 -13.50 11.82 -9.92
C LEU A 165 -13.66 12.60 -8.62
N LYS A 166 -14.50 13.64 -8.64
CA LYS A 166 -14.79 14.45 -7.46
C LYS A 166 -15.43 13.62 -6.35
N LYS A 167 -16.40 12.78 -6.70
CA LYS A 167 -17.04 11.87 -5.75
C LYS A 167 -16.05 10.89 -5.13
N LYS A 168 -15.15 10.30 -5.92
CA LYS A 168 -14.08 9.42 -5.42
C LYS A 168 -13.18 10.15 -4.42
N GLN A 169 -12.80 11.39 -4.71
CA GLN A 169 -11.98 12.20 -3.82
C GLN A 169 -12.71 12.49 -2.49
N ASP A 170 -13.98 12.87 -2.55
CA ASP A 170 -14.79 13.12 -1.36
C ASP A 170 -14.98 11.84 -0.52
N ASP A 171 -15.20 10.70 -1.18
CA ASP A 171 -15.34 9.41 -0.52
C ASP A 171 -14.03 8.95 0.14
N GLU A 172 -12.88 9.22 -0.47
CA GLU A 172 -11.56 8.94 0.10
C GLU A 172 -11.28 9.80 1.34
N LEU A 173 -11.61 11.10 1.27
CA LEU A 173 -11.54 12.02 2.41
C LEU A 173 -12.43 11.58 3.58
N LYS A 174 -13.61 11.02 3.30
CA LYS A 174 -14.51 10.48 4.33
C LYS A 174 -14.00 9.18 4.94
N ARG A 175 -13.30 8.34 4.17
CA ARG A 175 -12.73 7.07 4.66
C ARG A 175 -11.51 7.28 5.56
N TYR A 176 -10.71 8.30 5.28
CA TYR A 176 -9.49 8.58 6.03
C TYR A 176 -9.80 9.17 7.42
N LYS A 177 -9.48 8.42 8.49
CA LYS A 177 -9.62 8.88 9.88
C LYS A 177 -8.36 9.63 10.31
N LYS A 178 -8.44 10.97 10.34
CA LYS A 178 -7.35 11.83 10.83
C LYS A 178 -7.02 11.53 12.30
N GLY A 179 -5.75 11.57 12.65
CA GLY A 179 -5.26 11.35 14.01
C GLY A 179 -5.07 9.88 14.42
N VAL A 180 -5.48 8.93 13.57
CA VAL A 180 -5.22 7.49 13.80
C VAL A 180 -3.88 7.10 13.20
N VAL A 181 -3.06 6.41 13.99
CA VAL A 181 -1.78 5.87 13.53
C VAL A 181 -2.05 4.78 12.48
N PRO A 182 -1.44 4.85 11.28
CA PRO A 182 -1.57 3.82 10.27
C PRO A 182 -1.22 2.42 10.77
N HIS A 183 -1.96 1.42 10.30
CA HIS A 183 -1.83 0.04 10.76
C HIS A 183 -0.40 -0.51 10.62
N TYR A 184 0.31 -0.15 9.55
CA TYR A 184 1.70 -0.61 9.34
C TYR A 184 2.67 -0.13 10.43
N LEU A 185 2.44 1.05 11.03
CA LEU A 185 3.27 1.55 12.13
C LEU A 185 2.96 0.83 13.44
N ILE A 186 1.70 0.47 13.67
CA ILE A 186 1.29 -0.34 14.82
C ILE A 186 1.98 -1.71 14.72
N ASN A 187 1.81 -2.38 13.58
CA ASN A 187 2.42 -3.69 13.34
C ASN A 187 3.95 -3.64 13.42
N ARG A 188 4.58 -2.54 13.00
CA ARG A 188 6.02 -2.34 13.13
C ARG A 188 6.48 -2.20 14.59
N LYS A 189 5.71 -1.49 15.43
CA LYS A 189 6.00 -1.43 16.87
C LYS A 189 5.87 -2.80 17.54
N ASP A 190 4.84 -3.56 17.15
CA ASP A 190 4.63 -4.91 17.66
C ASP A 190 5.77 -5.85 17.26
N GLN A 191 6.25 -5.75 16.00
CA GLN A 191 7.44 -6.46 15.53
C GLN A 191 8.67 -6.12 16.38
N TRP A 192 8.98 -4.83 16.58
CA TRP A 192 10.12 -4.44 17.40
C TRP A 192 10.03 -4.90 18.84
N LYS A 193 8.82 -4.88 19.42
CA LYS A 193 8.61 -5.40 20.77
C LYS A 193 8.93 -6.89 20.84
N LYS A 194 8.45 -7.67 19.88
CA LYS A 194 8.72 -9.11 19.80
C LYS A 194 10.21 -9.40 19.58
N ASP A 195 10.84 -8.67 18.65
CA ASP A 195 12.27 -8.83 18.36
C ASP A 195 13.14 -8.50 19.59
N GLU A 196 12.76 -7.49 20.38
CA GLU A 196 13.47 -7.14 21.62
C GLU A 196 13.22 -8.18 22.73
N GLU A 197 12.01 -8.73 22.85
CA GLU A 197 11.72 -9.86 23.77
C GLU A 197 12.56 -11.09 23.40
N ASP A 198 12.61 -11.45 22.11
CA ASP A 198 13.42 -12.54 21.59
C ASP A 198 14.91 -12.27 21.82
N ARG A 199 15.37 -11.03 21.63
CA ARG A 199 16.74 -10.63 21.91
C ARG A 199 17.05 -10.80 23.40
N ILE A 200 16.23 -10.27 24.30
CA ILE A 200 16.43 -10.37 25.75
C ILE A 200 16.46 -11.85 26.18
N ALA A 201 15.56 -12.69 25.64
CA ALA A 201 15.51 -14.12 25.92
C ALA A 201 16.76 -14.87 25.42
N ASN A 202 17.26 -14.51 24.24
CA ASN A 202 18.45 -15.13 23.63
C ASN A 202 19.76 -14.55 24.15
N THR A 203 19.75 -13.39 24.81
CA THR A 203 20.97 -12.79 25.37
C THR A 203 21.37 -13.65 26.57
N PRO A 204 22.47 -14.43 26.50
CA PRO A 204 22.90 -15.22 27.64
C PRO A 204 23.27 -14.27 28.78
N ASP A 205 22.97 -14.68 30.02
CA ASP A 205 23.31 -13.90 31.22
C ASP A 205 24.82 -13.57 31.18
N PRO A 206 25.24 -12.30 31.26
CA PRO A 206 26.65 -11.91 31.18
C PRO A 206 27.51 -12.54 32.28
N ALA A 207 26.90 -13.01 33.37
CA ALA A 207 27.58 -13.72 34.45
C ALA A 207 27.74 -15.23 34.20
N MET A 208 27.15 -15.80 33.14
CA MET A 208 27.19 -17.24 32.85
C MET A 208 28.54 -17.64 32.24
N PRO A 209 29.34 -18.49 32.91
CA PRO A 209 30.60 -18.96 32.35
C PRO A 209 30.39 -19.84 31.10
N PRO A 210 31.33 -19.86 30.15
CA PRO A 210 31.25 -20.73 28.98
C PRO A 210 31.23 -22.22 29.39
N GLY A 211 30.47 -23.04 28.65
CA GLY A 211 30.31 -24.47 28.95
C GLY A 211 29.46 -24.78 30.20
N HIS A 212 28.78 -23.78 30.77
CA HIS A 212 27.86 -23.95 31.88
C HIS A 212 26.44 -23.63 31.48
N LYS A 213 25.47 -24.24 32.18
CA LYS A 213 24.03 -24.00 32.04
C LYS A 213 23.45 -23.60 33.39
N VAL A 214 22.43 -22.73 33.39
CA VAL A 214 21.64 -22.43 34.59
C VAL A 214 20.86 -23.68 35.02
N LEU A 215 21.02 -24.08 36.28
CA LEU A 215 20.24 -25.15 36.89
C LEU A 215 18.78 -24.67 37.07
N PRO A 216 17.77 -25.40 36.55
CA PRO A 216 16.36 -25.09 36.76
C PRO A 216 16.01 -24.94 38.24
N GLU A 217 15.09 -24.03 38.55
CA GLU A 217 14.75 -23.74 39.94
C GLU A 217 14.18 -24.95 40.70
N ASN A 218 13.38 -25.78 40.03
CA ASN A 218 12.81 -26.99 40.64
C ASN A 218 13.92 -27.98 41.07
N GLU A 219 14.88 -28.23 40.19
CA GLU A 219 16.03 -29.12 40.47
C GLU A 219 16.92 -28.52 41.56
N ARG A 220 17.16 -27.20 41.53
CA ARG A 220 17.89 -26.49 42.58
C ARG A 220 17.24 -26.67 43.95
N LEU A 221 15.92 -26.49 44.04
CA LEU A 221 15.16 -26.64 45.28
C LEU A 221 15.14 -28.09 45.78
N GLN A 222 15.00 -29.06 44.88
CA GLN A 222 15.10 -30.48 45.20
C GLN A 222 16.45 -30.83 45.83
N THR A 223 17.56 -30.42 45.20
CA THR A 223 18.91 -30.64 45.73
C THR A 223 19.12 -29.95 47.07
N LEU A 224 18.63 -28.71 47.22
CA LEU A 224 18.70 -27.98 48.49
C LEU A 224 17.95 -28.71 49.61
N ASN A 225 16.78 -29.28 49.33
CA ASN A 225 16.01 -30.05 50.31
C ASN A 225 16.71 -31.35 50.68
N LEU A 226 17.27 -32.07 49.70
CA LEU A 226 18.06 -33.27 49.94
C LEU A 226 19.27 -32.99 50.85
N LEU A 227 19.97 -31.87 50.63
CA LEU A 227 21.09 -31.47 51.48
C LEU A 227 20.64 -31.15 52.91
N LYS A 228 19.49 -30.49 53.10
CA LYS A 228 18.91 -30.24 54.44
C LYS A 228 18.47 -31.53 55.14
N GLU A 229 17.99 -32.52 54.41
CA GLU A 229 17.68 -33.84 54.95
C GLU A 229 18.93 -34.55 55.44
N ARG A 230 19.97 -34.60 54.60
CA ARG A 230 21.26 -35.21 54.94
C ARG A 230 21.96 -34.52 56.10
N GLU A 231 21.91 -33.19 56.16
CA GLU A 231 22.39 -32.43 57.31
C GLU A 231 21.72 -32.87 58.62
N ARG A 232 20.39 -32.98 58.63
CA ARG A 232 19.63 -33.43 59.81
C ARG A 232 20.03 -34.84 60.22
N GLU A 233 20.25 -35.73 59.25
CA GLU A 233 20.74 -37.10 59.50
C GLU A 233 22.14 -37.09 60.13
N LEU A 234 23.09 -36.33 59.57
CA LEU A 234 24.46 -36.23 60.11
C LEU A 234 24.49 -35.57 61.50
N MET A 235 23.71 -34.51 61.71
CA MET A 235 23.59 -33.87 63.03
C MET A 235 23.02 -34.84 64.07
N LYS A 236 22.04 -35.67 63.70
CA LYS A 236 21.50 -36.72 64.56
C LYS A 236 22.60 -37.73 64.92
N LEU A 237 23.38 -38.19 63.95
CA LEU A 237 24.50 -39.10 64.19
C LEU A 237 25.57 -38.48 65.09
N LEU A 238 25.94 -37.22 64.84
CA LEU A 238 26.90 -36.48 65.65
C LEU A 238 26.41 -36.32 67.10
N SER A 239 25.13 -36.03 67.29
CA SER A 239 24.51 -35.91 68.62
C SER A 239 24.39 -37.25 69.37
N ALA A 240 24.42 -38.37 68.65
CA ALA A 240 24.36 -39.71 69.23
C ALA A 240 25.73 -40.25 69.68
N LEU A 241 26.82 -39.57 69.33
CA LEU A 241 28.15 -39.93 69.81
C LEU A 241 28.28 -39.74 71.34
N PRO A 242 29.06 -40.60 72.03
CA PRO A 242 29.26 -40.49 73.46
C PRO A 242 30.00 -39.18 73.82
N LEU A 243 29.65 -38.59 74.97
CA LEU A 243 30.24 -37.33 75.45
C LEU A 243 31.77 -37.41 75.63
N ARG A 244 32.30 -38.61 75.92
CA ARG A 244 33.72 -38.86 76.19
C ARG A 244 34.36 -39.59 75.01
N MET A 245 35.42 -38.99 74.44
CA MET A 245 36.05 -39.40 73.18
C MET A 245 37.47 -39.94 73.41
N ASP A 246 37.58 -41.02 74.18
CA ASP A 246 38.87 -41.56 74.61
C ASP A 246 39.55 -42.45 73.57
N THR A 247 38.77 -43.11 72.71
CA THR A 247 39.32 -44.00 71.68
C THR A 247 39.61 -43.25 70.38
N PHE A 248 40.68 -43.63 69.70
CA PHE A 248 41.04 -43.07 68.39
C PHE A 248 39.90 -43.22 67.38
N ARG A 249 39.24 -44.38 67.36
CA ARG A 249 38.10 -44.68 66.46
C ARG A 249 36.94 -43.70 66.61
N LEU A 250 36.58 -43.31 67.83
CA LEU A 250 35.49 -42.35 68.06
C LEU A 250 35.91 -40.96 67.57
N ARG A 251 37.17 -40.56 67.80
CA ARG A 251 37.68 -39.27 67.32
C ARG A 251 37.69 -39.20 65.79
N THR A 252 38.10 -40.27 65.11
CA THR A 252 38.06 -40.33 63.65
C THR A 252 36.65 -40.29 63.12
N GLU A 253 35.71 -41.05 63.71
CA GLU A 253 34.30 -41.04 63.30
C GLU A 253 33.65 -39.66 63.46
N LYS A 254 33.93 -38.97 64.57
CA LYS A 254 33.49 -37.58 64.77
C LYS A 254 34.07 -36.64 63.70
N GLN A 255 35.37 -36.73 63.43
CA GLN A 255 36.03 -35.90 62.43
C GLN A 255 35.46 -36.15 61.02
N GLU A 256 35.14 -37.39 60.68
CA GLU A 256 34.49 -37.74 59.42
C GLU A 256 33.07 -37.16 59.31
N LEU A 257 32.28 -37.21 60.40
CA LEU A 257 30.95 -36.59 60.44
C LEU A 257 31.03 -35.07 60.30
N GLU A 258 31.97 -34.42 60.98
CA GLU A 258 32.21 -32.97 60.87
C GLU A 258 32.68 -32.57 59.47
N ALA A 259 33.57 -33.35 58.85
CA ALA A 259 34.02 -33.12 57.47
C ALA A 259 32.85 -33.21 56.47
N LYS A 260 32.02 -34.25 56.57
CA LYS A 260 30.81 -34.40 55.75
C LYS A 260 29.81 -33.26 55.99
N LEU A 261 29.68 -32.79 57.23
CA LEU A 261 28.81 -31.65 57.55
C LEU A 261 29.32 -30.37 56.88
N SER A 262 30.63 -30.13 56.88
CA SER A 262 31.23 -28.98 56.20
C SER A 262 31.02 -29.03 54.68
N GLU A 263 31.14 -30.21 54.05
CA GLU A 263 30.84 -30.41 52.62
C GLU A 263 29.36 -30.11 52.30
N ILE A 264 28.44 -30.59 53.15
CA ILE A 264 27.01 -30.30 52.99
C ILE A 264 26.72 -28.81 53.15
N ASP A 265 27.36 -28.11 54.08
CA ASP A 265 27.17 -26.68 54.27
C ASP A 265 27.71 -25.85 53.09
N GLU A 266 28.83 -26.25 52.50
CA GLU A 266 29.31 -25.68 51.24
C GLU A 266 28.31 -25.90 50.11
N GLY A 267 27.77 -27.12 50.00
CA GLY A 267 26.70 -27.46 49.05
C GLY A 267 25.46 -26.59 49.26
N LYS A 268 24.93 -26.51 50.49
CA LYS A 268 23.78 -25.66 50.83
C LYS A 268 24.05 -24.20 50.50
N LYS A 269 25.26 -23.70 50.77
CA LYS A 269 25.66 -22.33 50.43
C LYS A 269 25.59 -22.09 48.92
N ILE A 270 25.99 -23.04 48.10
CA ILE A 270 25.86 -22.96 46.63
C ILE A 270 24.39 -22.96 46.21
N PHE A 271 23.61 -23.96 46.64
CA PHE A 271 22.21 -24.13 46.21
C PHE A 271 21.21 -23.16 46.86
N SER A 272 21.61 -22.47 47.93
CA SER A 272 20.84 -21.37 48.53
C SER A 272 20.79 -20.12 47.63
N LYS A 273 21.76 -19.95 46.72
CA LYS A 273 21.76 -18.86 45.74
C LYS A 273 20.58 -19.00 44.77
N PRO A 274 19.98 -17.89 44.30
CA PRO A 274 18.85 -17.95 43.37
C PRO A 274 19.24 -18.53 42.00
N LYS A 275 20.47 -18.27 41.54
CA LYS A 275 21.02 -18.77 40.28
C LYS A 275 22.24 -19.65 40.55
N VAL A 276 22.21 -20.87 40.04
CA VAL A 276 23.31 -21.84 40.13
C VAL A 276 23.65 -22.27 38.71
N PHE A 277 24.94 -22.27 38.37
CA PHE A 277 25.43 -22.72 37.08
C PHE A 277 26.10 -24.09 37.24
N VAL A 278 25.77 -25.02 36.36
CA VAL A 278 26.32 -26.38 36.34
C VAL A 278 27.08 -26.57 35.05
N LYS A 279 28.25 -27.21 35.14
CA LYS A 279 29.06 -27.55 33.97
C LYS A 279 28.32 -28.59 33.13
N ILE A 280 28.28 -28.38 31.81
CA ILE A 280 27.69 -29.37 30.89
C ILE A 280 28.75 -30.45 30.68
N ASP A 281 28.49 -31.65 31.20
CA ASP A 281 29.32 -32.82 30.89
C ASP A 281 29.11 -33.16 29.41
N SER A 282 30.16 -33.00 28.60
CA SER A 282 30.16 -33.31 27.17
C SER A 282 30.47 -34.78 26.93
#